data_AF-A0A955PKH2-F1
#
_entry.id   AF-A0A955PKH2-F1
#
_cell.length_a   1.000
_cell.length_b   1.000
_cell.length_c   1.000
_cell.angle_alpha   90.00
_cell.angle_beta   90.00
_cell.angle_gamma   90.00
#
_symmetry.space_group_name_H-M   'P 1'
#
loop_
_entity.id
_entity.type
_entity.pdbx_description
1 polymer ?
#
loop_
_entity_poly.entity_id
_entity_poly.type
_entity_poly.pdbx_seq_one_letter_code
_entity_poly.pdbx_strand_id
1 'polypeptide(L)'
;MDYRFEKFDPQTIKDERLEQLRQLFNQLLMRTGGDVEEALDWMQRLWEYHNFFDGEVSFGEFKEYLEEKGYLEQDEDGYLEITQKGDFSLRSDALLEIFSSLKKDALGDHRTDHSGIGFDVLPETRP
;
A
#
# COMPACT_ATOMS: atom_id res chain seq x y z
N MET A 1 -13.12 24.35 9.86
CA MET A 1 -13.39 22.96 9.47
C MET A 1 -14.89 22.81 9.42
N ASP A 2 -15.41 22.67 8.21
CA ASP A 2 -16.83 22.45 7.97
C ASP A 2 -17.05 20.93 8.01
N TYR A 3 -17.82 20.43 8.98
CA TYR A 3 -18.07 19.00 9.12
C TYR A 3 -19.38 18.67 8.41
N ARG A 4 -19.29 17.90 7.34
CA ARG A 4 -20.45 17.42 6.59
C ARG A 4 -20.78 16.01 7.06
N PHE A 5 -21.91 15.87 7.74
CA PHE A 5 -22.41 14.58 8.19
C PHE A 5 -23.28 13.97 7.09
N GLU A 6 -23.00 12.71 6.74
CA GLU A 6 -23.81 11.92 5.81
C GLU A 6 -24.45 10.74 6.56
N LYS A 7 -25.48 10.13 5.96
CA LYS A 7 -26.12 8.95 6.56
C LYS A 7 -25.16 7.77 6.50
N PHE A 8 -25.17 6.94 7.55
CA PHE A 8 -24.40 5.70 7.59
C PHE A 8 -24.79 4.78 6.43
N ASP A 9 -23.79 4.33 5.68
CA ASP A 9 -23.91 3.31 4.65
C ASP A 9 -23.15 2.05 5.11
N PRO A 10 -23.83 0.90 5.27
CA PRO A 10 -23.18 -0.37 5.60
C PRO A 10 -22.10 -0.79 4.60
N GLN A 11 -22.17 -0.36 3.33
CA GLN A 11 -21.15 -0.68 2.33
C GLN A 11 -19.78 -0.09 2.68
N THR A 12 -19.76 1.10 3.29
CA THR A 12 -18.51 1.75 3.71
C THR A 12 -17.70 0.87 4.66
N ILE A 13 -18.36 0.13 5.56
CA ILE A 13 -17.66 -0.79 6.46
C ILE A 13 -16.99 -1.91 5.66
N LYS A 14 -17.69 -2.49 4.69
CA LYS A 14 -17.13 -3.54 3.83
C LYS A 14 -15.92 -3.05 3.03
N ASP A 15 -16.01 -1.86 2.45
CA ASP A 15 -14.90 -1.25 1.72
C ASP A 15 -13.68 -0.98 2.63
N GLU A 16 -13.90 -0.46 3.83
CA GLU A 16 -12.83 -0.26 4.83
C GLU A 16 -12.18 -1.59 5.22
N ARG A 17 -12.96 -2.68 5.34
CA ARG A 17 -12.42 -4.01 5.60
C ARG A 17 -11.56 -4.52 4.45
N LEU A 18 -12.01 -4.38 3.20
CA LEU A 18 -11.24 -4.79 2.03
C LEU A 18 -9.92 -4.02 1.91
N GLU A 19 -9.92 -2.73 2.24
CA GLU A 19 -8.69 -1.93 2.27
C GLU A 19 -7.72 -2.38 3.38
N GLN A 20 -8.22 -2.70 4.58
CA GLN A 20 -7.40 -3.27 5.66
C GLN A 20 -6.77 -4.61 5.24
N LEU A 21 -7.55 -5.45 4.57
CA LEU A 21 -7.08 -6.72 4.02
C LEU A 21 -6.00 -6.50 2.96
N ARG A 22 -6.19 -5.54 2.05
CA ARG A 22 -5.20 -5.18 1.04
C ARG A 22 -3.88 -4.72 1.67
N GLN A 23 -3.94 -3.92 2.75
CA GLN A 23 -2.74 -3.50 3.47
C GLN A 23 -2.01 -4.69 4.11
N LEU A 24 -2.75 -5.63 4.71
CA LEU A 24 -2.16 -6.85 5.25
C LEU A 24 -1.55 -7.72 4.14
N PHE A 25 -2.24 -7.87 3.01
CA PHE A 25 -1.74 -8.56 1.83
C PHE A 25 -0.41 -7.97 1.36
N ASN A 26 -0.31 -6.64 1.27
CA ASN A 26 0.93 -5.97 0.90
C ASN A 26 2.08 -6.26 1.88
N GLN A 27 1.81 -6.33 3.18
CA GLN A 27 2.82 -6.73 4.18
C GLN A 27 3.30 -8.16 3.98
N LEU A 28 2.38 -9.08 3.65
CA LEU A 28 2.74 -10.46 3.33
C LEU A 28 3.57 -10.50 2.05
N LEU A 29 3.15 -9.78 1.01
CA LEU A 29 3.83 -9.71 -0.28
C LEU A 29 5.26 -9.16 -0.15
N MET A 30 5.48 -8.17 0.73
CA MET A 30 6.82 -7.70 1.06
C MET A 30 7.68 -8.78 1.71
N ARG A 31 7.09 -9.61 2.58
CA ARG A 31 7.78 -10.68 3.30
C ARG A 31 8.06 -11.89 2.42
N THR A 32 7.22 -12.18 1.44
CA THR A 32 7.42 -13.22 0.43
C THR A 32 8.30 -12.76 -0.74
N GLY A 33 8.81 -11.53 -0.70
CA GLY A 33 9.71 -11.01 -1.74
C GLY A 33 9.00 -10.72 -3.07
N GLY A 34 7.69 -10.47 -3.04
CA GLY A 34 6.88 -10.20 -4.24
C GLY A 34 6.18 -11.42 -4.83
N ASP A 35 6.30 -12.60 -4.21
CA ASP A 35 5.57 -13.80 -4.63
C ASP A 35 4.08 -13.69 -4.23
N VAL A 36 3.24 -13.49 -5.25
CA VAL A 36 1.79 -13.31 -5.11
C VAL A 36 1.11 -14.59 -4.66
N GLU A 37 1.50 -15.75 -5.20
CA GLU A 37 0.89 -17.03 -4.85
C GLU A 37 1.21 -17.39 -3.39
N GLU A 38 2.47 -17.22 -2.98
CA GLU A 38 2.86 -17.47 -1.59
C GLU A 38 2.15 -16.50 -0.63
N ALA A 39 2.06 -15.21 -0.99
CA ALA A 39 1.37 -14.22 -0.16
C ALA A 39 -0.13 -14.56 0.01
N LEU A 40 -0.80 -15.01 -1.05
CA LEU A 40 -2.20 -15.43 -1.00
C LEU A 40 -2.39 -16.70 -0.16
N ASP A 41 -1.49 -17.68 -0.25
CA ASP A 41 -1.52 -18.88 0.59
C ASP A 41 -1.36 -18.54 2.08
N TRP A 42 -0.40 -17.68 2.43
CA TRP A 42 -0.27 -17.18 3.80
C TRP A 42 -1.51 -16.44 4.27
N MET A 43 -2.11 -15.64 3.39
CA MET A 43 -3.32 -14.89 3.71
C MET A 43 -4.52 -15.81 3.97
N GLN A 44 -4.67 -16.87 3.17
CA GLN A 44 -5.71 -17.88 3.38
C GLN A 44 -5.53 -18.59 4.72
N ARG A 45 -4.31 -18.99 5.07
CA ARG A 45 -4.02 -19.62 6.38
C ARG A 45 -4.35 -18.71 7.56
N LEU A 46 -4.03 -17.43 7.45
CA LEU A 46 -4.37 -16.42 8.46
C LEU A 46 -5.89 -16.27 8.59
N TRP A 47 -6.60 -16.29 7.47
CA TRP A 47 -8.06 -16.23 7.43
C TRP A 47 -8.70 -17.39 8.21
N GLU A 48 -8.24 -18.61 7.96
CA GLU A 48 -8.74 -19.83 8.61
C GLU A 48 -8.44 -19.85 10.11
N TYR A 49 -7.24 -19.42 10.51
CA TYR A 49 -6.81 -19.49 11.91
C TYR A 49 -7.49 -18.45 12.81
N HIS A 50 -7.65 -17.23 12.32
CA HIS A 50 -8.17 -16.13 13.13
C HIS A 50 -9.67 -15.90 12.98
N ASN A 51 -10.34 -16.61 12.05
CA ASN A 51 -11.75 -16.40 11.71
C ASN A 51 -12.05 -14.90 11.57
N PHE A 52 -11.15 -14.16 10.91
CA PHE A 52 -11.13 -12.70 10.95
C PHE A 52 -12.45 -12.05 10.51
N PHE A 53 -13.30 -12.78 9.80
CA PHE A 53 -14.50 -12.27 9.17
C PHE A 53 -15.66 -13.23 9.41
N ASP A 54 -16.51 -12.89 10.38
CA ASP A 54 -17.81 -13.50 10.67
C ASP A 54 -18.83 -13.27 9.52
N GLY A 55 -18.45 -13.59 8.28
CA GLY A 55 -19.34 -13.63 7.12
C GLY A 55 -19.59 -12.31 6.37
N GLU A 56 -18.93 -11.20 6.71
CA GLU A 56 -19.11 -9.92 6.00
C GLU A 56 -18.40 -9.85 4.63
N VAL A 57 -17.27 -10.55 4.52
CA VAL A 57 -16.43 -10.62 3.32
C VAL A 57 -15.93 -12.06 3.19
N SER A 58 -15.91 -12.60 1.98
CA SER A 58 -15.28 -13.88 1.66
C SER A 58 -13.88 -13.69 1.05
N PHE A 59 -13.03 -14.72 1.15
CA PHE A 59 -11.71 -14.69 0.52
C PHE A 59 -11.80 -14.52 -1.01
N GLY A 60 -12.84 -15.09 -1.64
CA GLY A 60 -13.12 -14.90 -3.07
C GLY A 60 -13.42 -13.44 -3.42
N GLU A 61 -14.29 -12.78 -2.65
CA GLU A 61 -14.58 -11.35 -2.83
C GLU A 61 -13.34 -10.47 -2.63
N PHE A 62 -12.43 -10.84 -1.71
CA PHE A 62 -11.18 -10.13 -1.54
C PHE A 62 -10.26 -10.26 -2.76
N LYS A 63 -10.17 -11.47 -3.34
CA LYS A 63 -9.40 -11.70 -4.56
C LYS A 63 -9.97 -10.91 -5.74
N GLU A 64 -11.29 -10.98 -5.93
CA GLU A 64 -11.99 -10.19 -6.96
C GLU A 64 -11.77 -8.70 -6.75
N TYR A 65 -11.79 -8.20 -5.50
CA TYR A 65 -11.48 -6.82 -5.19
C TYR A 65 -10.05 -6.42 -5.63
N LEU A 66 -9.04 -7.29 -5.42
CA LEU A 66 -7.67 -7.00 -5.84
C LEU A 66 -7.56 -6.89 -7.37
N GLU A 67 -8.24 -7.77 -8.10
CA GLU A 67 -8.29 -7.77 -9.57
C GLU A 67 -9.10 -6.57 -10.11
N GLU A 68 -10.28 -6.28 -9.55
CA GLU A 68 -11.14 -5.18 -9.97
C GLU A 68 -10.49 -3.82 -9.72
N LYS A 69 -9.80 -3.66 -8.58
CA LYS A 69 -9.03 -2.45 -8.30
C LYS A 69 -7.72 -2.40 -9.11
N GLY A 70 -7.38 -3.45 -9.85
CA GLY A 70 -6.20 -3.52 -10.70
C GLY A 70 -4.90 -3.55 -9.90
N TYR A 71 -4.89 -4.16 -8.72
CA TYR A 71 -3.66 -4.44 -7.97
C TYR A 71 -2.99 -5.72 -8.46
N LEU A 72 -3.79 -6.70 -8.90
CA LEU A 72 -3.35 -7.94 -9.52
C LEU A 72 -3.93 -8.06 -10.94
N GLU A 73 -3.21 -8.75 -11.82
CA GLU A 73 -3.69 -9.17 -13.14
C GLU A 73 -3.32 -10.64 -13.40
N GLN A 74 -3.98 -11.26 -14.37
CA GLN A 74 -3.62 -12.59 -14.85
C GLN A 74 -2.72 -12.48 -16.07
N ASP A 75 -1.58 -13.17 -16.04
CA ASP A 75 -0.70 -13.33 -17.18
C ASP A 75 -1.33 -14.28 -18.24
N GLU A 76 -0.71 -14.39 -19.43
CA GLU A 76 -1.16 -15.22 -20.54
C GLU A 76 -1.31 -16.71 -20.15
N ASP A 77 -0.52 -17.17 -19.17
CA ASP A 77 -0.55 -18.52 -18.62
C ASP A 77 -1.58 -18.70 -17.46
N GLY A 78 -2.27 -17.63 -17.07
CA GLY A 78 -3.31 -17.63 -16.02
C GLY A 78 -2.77 -17.49 -14.59
N TYR A 79 -1.48 -17.25 -14.41
CA TYR A 79 -0.87 -16.92 -13.12
C TYR A 79 -1.18 -15.49 -12.71
N LEU A 80 -1.34 -15.27 -11.40
CA LEU A 80 -1.57 -13.92 -10.87
C LEU A 80 -0.24 -13.20 -10.69
N GLU A 81 -0.16 -11.99 -11.25
CA GLU A 81 0.99 -11.11 -11.10
C GLU A 81 0.56 -9.73 -10.57
N ILE A 82 1.53 -9.00 -10.04
CA ILE A 82 1.30 -7.64 -9.54
C ILE A 82 1.33 -6.64 -10.70
N THR A 83 0.31 -5.79 -10.77
CA THR A 83 0.28 -4.74 -11.79
C THR A 83 1.22 -3.59 -11.43
N GLN A 84 1.46 -2.66 -12.36
CA GLN A 84 2.16 -1.40 -12.06
C GLN A 84 1.50 -0.58 -10.95
N LYS A 85 0.16 -0.62 -10.85
CA LYS A 85 -0.58 0.06 -9.78
C LYS A 85 -0.38 -0.65 -8.44
N GLY A 86 -0.36 -1.98 -8.46
CA GLY A 86 0.00 -2.83 -7.33
C GLY A 86 1.39 -2.49 -6.79
N ASP A 87 2.41 -2.48 -7.65
CA ASP A 87 3.79 -2.17 -7.28
C ASP A 87 3.91 -0.75 -6.69
N PHE A 88 3.25 0.24 -7.29
CA PHE A 88 3.24 1.60 -6.73
C PHE A 88 2.62 1.67 -5.34
N SER A 89 1.48 0.98 -5.14
CA SER A 89 0.81 0.90 -3.84
C SER A 89 1.68 0.18 -2.80
N LEU A 90 2.31 -0.93 -3.21
CA LEU A 90 3.20 -1.71 -2.36
C LEU A 90 4.38 -0.88 -1.86
N ARG A 91 5.03 -0.13 -2.76
CA ARG A 91 6.14 0.78 -2.41
C ARG A 91 5.69 1.90 -1.49
N SER A 92 4.50 2.46 -1.73
CA SER A 92 3.94 3.50 -0.88
C SER A 92 3.67 2.99 0.53
N ASP A 93 3.08 1.80 0.66
CA ASP A 93 2.83 1.15 1.94
C ASP A 93 4.14 0.81 2.66
N ALA A 94 5.15 0.30 1.94
CA ALA A 94 6.48 0.01 2.48
C ALA A 94 7.16 1.27 3.05
N LEU A 95 7.08 2.39 2.33
CA LEU A 95 7.62 3.68 2.78
C LEU A 95 6.86 4.17 4.01
N LEU A 96 5.53 4.05 4.03
CA LEU A 96 4.74 4.40 5.21
C LEU A 96 5.14 3.53 6.41
N GLU A 97 5.36 2.23 6.24
CA GLU A 97 5.82 1.36 7.33
C GLU A 97 7.17 1.84 7.89
N ILE A 98 8.17 2.07 7.03
CA ILE A 98 9.51 2.51 7.42
C ILE A 98 9.48 3.89 8.10
N PHE A 99 8.69 4.82 7.57
CA PHE A 99 8.73 6.22 7.98
C PHE A 99 7.61 6.63 8.95
N SER A 100 6.64 5.75 9.23
CA SER A 100 5.52 6.02 10.16
C SER A 100 5.98 6.45 11.55
N SER A 101 7.06 5.84 12.03
CA SER A 101 7.65 6.15 13.35
C SER A 101 8.78 7.17 13.29
N LEU A 102 9.18 7.63 12.10
CA LEU A 102 10.29 8.58 11.97
C LEU A 102 9.83 9.95 12.46
N LYS A 103 10.28 10.32 13.65
CA LYS A 103 10.11 11.67 14.18
C LYS A 103 11.21 12.56 13.64
N LYS A 104 10.86 13.82 13.38
CA LYS A 104 11.86 14.87 13.11
C LYS A 104 12.83 14.91 14.29
N ASP A 105 14.09 14.61 14.02
CA ASP A 105 15.16 14.73 15.01
C ASP A 105 15.48 16.22 15.26
N ALA A 106 16.26 16.51 16.29
CA ALA A 106 16.76 17.85 16.55
C ALA A 106 17.44 18.42 15.29
N LEU A 107 17.33 19.73 15.08
CA LEU A 107 18.08 20.43 14.02
C LEU A 107 19.57 20.18 14.24
N GLY A 108 20.15 19.24 13.50
CA GLY A 108 21.59 19.04 13.43
C GLY A 108 22.25 20.26 12.79
N ASP A 109 23.47 20.58 13.20
CA ASP A 109 24.28 21.64 12.58
C ASP A 109 24.83 21.16 11.23
N HIS A 110 23.96 21.07 10.23
CA HIS A 110 24.30 20.72 8.84
C HIS A 110 24.77 21.96 8.06
N ARG A 111 25.64 22.79 8.65
CA ARG A 111 26.34 23.82 7.90
C ARG A 111 27.41 23.15 7.05
N THR A 112 27.15 23.07 5.76
CA THR A 112 28.15 22.70 4.76
C THR A 112 28.59 23.97 4.04
N ASP A 113 29.89 24.24 4.06
CA ASP A 113 30.49 25.35 3.31
C ASP A 113 30.60 25.04 1.80
N HIS A 114 30.17 23.85 1.39
CA HIS A 114 30.16 23.42 0.00
C HIS A 114 28.78 23.64 -0.63
N SER A 115 28.74 24.49 -1.66
CA SER A 115 27.59 24.53 -2.58
C SER A 115 27.57 23.23 -3.39
N GLY A 116 26.42 22.55 -3.41
CA GLY A 116 26.23 21.38 -4.27
C GLY A 116 26.45 21.72 -5.74
N ILE A 117 27.07 20.81 -6.50
CA ILE A 117 27.25 20.96 -7.94
C ILE A 117 25.91 20.62 -8.61
N GLY A 118 24.94 21.53 -8.51
CA GLY A 118 23.65 21.42 -9.17
C GLY A 118 23.74 21.95 -10.59
N PHE A 119 23.18 21.22 -11.55
CA PHE A 119 22.88 21.72 -12.91
C PHE A 119 21.69 22.68 -12.94
N ASP A 120 21.11 23.02 -11.78
CA ASP A 120 19.97 23.91 -11.68
C ASP A 120 20.42 25.36 -11.87
N VAL A 121 19.93 25.99 -12.94
CA VAL A 121 20.28 27.37 -13.28
C VAL A 121 19.53 28.28 -12.32
N LEU A 122 20.24 28.82 -11.34
CA LEU A 122 19.64 29.73 -10.36
C LEU A 122 19.01 30.93 -11.10
N PRO A 123 17.82 31.40 -10.70
CA PRO A 123 17.11 32.48 -11.38
C PRO A 123 17.92 33.79 -11.46
N GLU A 124 18.93 33.94 -10.60
CA GLU A 124 19.90 35.04 -10.58
C GLU A 124 20.98 34.98 -11.68
N THR A 125 21.13 33.84 -12.37
CA THR A 125 22.09 33.65 -13.48
C THR A 125 21.47 33.77 -14.87
N ARG A 126 20.19 34.18 -14.98
CA ARG A 126 19.54 34.47 -16.26
C ARG A 126 19.99 35.85 -16.78
N PRO A 127 20.45 35.97 -18.04
CA PRO A 127 20.90 37.24 -18.62
C PRO A 127 19.76 38.26 -18.80
#